data_AF-A0A957QFL2-F1
#
_entry.id   AF-A0A957QFL2-F1
#
_cell.length_a   1.000
_cell.length_b   1.000
_cell.length_c   1.000
_cell.angle_alpha   90.00
_cell.angle_beta   90.00
_cell.angle_gamma   90.00
#
_symmetry.space_group_name_H-M   'P 1'
#
loop_
_entity.id
_entity.type
_entity.pdbx_description
1 polymer ?
#
loop_
_entity_poly.entity_id
_entity_poly.type
_entity_poly.pdbx_seq_one_letter_code
_entity_poly.pdbx_strand_id
1 'polypeptide(L)'
;MTHPHIGLRQQLVAELRRQGHIRSGLVADAFMTVPRHLFAPQVSPEEAYANQVVPLKQNGQQMISTLSQPAMMAIMLEALELQPGMSVLEIGTGSGYNAALLRQIVGPTGRIVSVDVEADLVAQAEQNLAGAGYGDVQVAVGDGGLGFSRQAPYDRIIAT
;
A
#
# COMPACT_ATOMS: atom_id res chain seq x y z
N MET A 1 1.55 -1.88 -23.47
CA MET A 1 2.32 -1.23 -22.39
C MET A 1 3.09 -2.31 -21.65
N THR A 2 4.41 -2.35 -21.80
CA THR A 2 5.28 -3.27 -21.08
C THR A 2 5.16 -2.99 -19.58
N HIS A 3 4.73 -3.96 -18.78
CA HIS A 3 4.74 -3.84 -17.32
C HIS A 3 6.20 -4.06 -16.86
N PRO A 4 6.93 -3.00 -16.46
CA PRO A 4 8.30 -3.18 -15.99
C PRO A 4 8.31 -4.10 -14.77
N HIS A 5 9.38 -4.92 -14.68
CA HIS A 5 9.64 -5.85 -13.58
C HIS A 5 8.57 -6.94 -13.37
N ILE A 6 7.83 -7.35 -14.40
CA ILE A 6 6.79 -8.39 -14.27
C ILE A 6 7.33 -9.70 -13.68
N GLY A 7 8.56 -10.09 -14.01
CA GLY A 7 9.20 -11.27 -13.43
C GLY A 7 9.39 -11.18 -11.91
N LEU A 8 9.82 -10.03 -11.40
CA LEU A 8 9.99 -9.80 -9.96
C LEU A 8 8.64 -9.85 -9.21
N ARG A 9 7.59 -9.30 -9.84
CA ARG A 9 6.22 -9.37 -9.29
C ARG A 9 5.71 -10.81 -9.20
N GLN A 10 5.88 -11.57 -10.29
CA GLN A 10 5.49 -12.98 -10.35
C GLN A 10 6.23 -13.79 -9.29
N GLN A 11 7.54 -13.57 -9.14
CA GLN A 11 8.35 -14.23 -8.13
C GLN A 11 7.86 -13.91 -6.71
N LEU A 12 7.63 -12.63 -6.41
CA LEU A 12 7.12 -12.23 -5.10
C LEU A 12 5.75 -12.86 -4.80
N VAL A 13 4.80 -12.78 -5.74
CA VAL A 13 3.46 -13.37 -5.55
C VAL A 13 3.52 -14.88 -5.42
N ALA A 14 4.33 -15.57 -6.22
CA ALA A 14 4.52 -17.01 -6.13
C ALA A 14 5.08 -17.41 -4.75
N GLU A 15 6.07 -16.67 -4.25
CA GLU A 15 6.65 -16.91 -2.93
C GLU A 15 5.62 -16.69 -1.81
N LEU A 16 4.89 -15.58 -1.84
CA LEU A 16 3.87 -15.28 -0.83
C LEU A 16 2.70 -16.26 -0.86
N ARG A 17 2.34 -16.80 -2.03
CA ARG A 17 1.35 -17.89 -2.15
C ARG A 17 1.89 -19.20 -1.58
N ARG A 18 3.13 -19.56 -1.90
CA ARG A 18 3.79 -20.78 -1.40
C ARG A 18 3.89 -20.77 0.13
N GLN A 19 4.11 -19.61 0.73
CA GLN A 19 4.15 -19.42 2.18
C GLN A 19 2.75 -19.28 2.83
N GLY A 20 1.67 -19.23 2.05
CA GLY A 20 0.30 -19.10 2.54
C GLY A 20 -0.10 -17.68 2.98
N HIS A 21 0.72 -16.67 2.69
CA HIS A 21 0.43 -15.27 3.01
C HIS A 21 -0.58 -14.64 2.04
N ILE A 22 -0.51 -15.01 0.76
CA ILE A 22 -1.53 -14.69 -0.24
C ILE A 22 -2.38 -15.92 -0.50
N ARG A 23 -3.70 -15.78 -0.31
CA ARG A 23 -4.68 -16.87 -0.37
C ARG A 23 -5.75 -16.58 -1.41
N SER A 24 -6.23 -15.35 -1.49
CA SER A 24 -7.26 -14.91 -2.43
C SER A 24 -6.72 -14.55 -3.81
N GLY A 25 -7.63 -14.51 -4.81
CA GLY A 25 -7.32 -13.98 -6.14
C GLY A 25 -7.09 -12.47 -6.11
N LEU A 26 -7.98 -11.74 -5.43
CA LEU A 26 -7.96 -10.27 -5.36
C LEU A 26 -6.65 -9.72 -4.81
N VAL A 27 -6.12 -10.30 -3.72
CA VAL A 27 -4.83 -9.85 -3.15
C VAL A 27 -3.68 -10.17 -4.10
N ALA A 28 -3.66 -11.35 -4.72
CA ALA A 28 -2.61 -11.69 -5.68
C ALA A 28 -2.61 -10.76 -6.89
N ASP A 29 -3.79 -10.47 -7.44
CA ASP A 29 -3.94 -9.56 -8.58
C ASP A 29 -3.48 -8.15 -8.21
N ALA A 30 -3.79 -7.68 -7.00
CA ALA A 30 -3.30 -6.39 -6.52
C ALA A 30 -1.77 -6.30 -6.48
N PHE A 31 -1.09 -7.31 -5.92
CA PHE A 31 0.38 -7.37 -5.92
C PHE A 31 0.98 -7.51 -7.32
N MET A 32 0.28 -8.17 -8.24
CA MET A 32 0.69 -8.26 -9.64
C MET A 32 0.56 -6.92 -10.37
N THR A 33 -0.49 -6.14 -10.07
CA THR A 33 -0.80 -4.89 -10.78
C THR A 33 -0.05 -3.68 -10.21
N VAL A 34 -0.03 -3.50 -8.89
CA VAL A 34 0.54 -2.29 -8.27
C VAL A 34 2.08 -2.29 -8.39
N PRO A 35 2.68 -1.24 -9.00
CA PRO A 35 4.12 -1.17 -9.23
C PRO A 35 4.89 -0.80 -7.96
N ARG A 36 5.11 -1.76 -7.04
CA ARG A 36 5.82 -1.54 -5.76
C ARG A 36 7.11 -0.70 -5.84
N HIS A 37 7.90 -0.87 -6.90
CA HIS A 37 9.14 -0.11 -7.12
C HIS A 37 8.93 1.42 -7.26
N LEU A 38 7.76 1.89 -7.68
CA LEU A 38 7.45 3.34 -7.72
C LEU A 38 7.23 3.94 -6.33
N PHE A 39 6.97 3.10 -5.32
CA PHE A 39 6.75 3.51 -3.94
C PHE A 39 8.01 3.33 -3.08
N ALA A 40 9.13 2.94 -3.70
CA ALA A 40 10.43 2.78 -3.08
C ALA A 40 11.55 3.18 -4.07
N PRO A 41 11.55 4.41 -4.61
CA PRO A 41 12.48 4.84 -5.65
C PRO A 41 13.96 4.90 -5.21
N GLN A 42 14.22 4.85 -3.90
CA GLN A 42 15.53 4.92 -3.29
C GLN A 42 16.30 3.58 -3.28
N VAL A 43 15.64 2.47 -3.64
CA VAL A 43 16.23 1.13 -3.71
C VAL A 43 16.13 0.56 -5.11
N SER A 44 16.88 -0.51 -5.40
CA SER A 44 16.75 -1.22 -6.67
C SER A 44 15.36 -1.89 -6.79
N PRO A 45 14.85 -2.16 -8.01
CA PRO A 45 13.63 -2.95 -8.18
C PRO A 45 13.72 -4.33 -7.49
N GLU A 46 14.87 -4.98 -7.52
CA GLU A 46 15.12 -6.25 -6.85
C GLU A 46 14.91 -6.14 -5.33
N GLU A 47 15.44 -5.08 -4.70
CA GLU A 47 15.23 -4.79 -3.29
C GLU A 47 13.78 -4.39 -2.99
N ALA A 48 13.14 -3.62 -3.87
CA ALA A 48 11.74 -3.22 -3.71
C ALA A 48 10.79 -4.43 -3.72
N TYR A 49 11.10 -5.48 -4.50
CA TYR A 49 10.31 -6.72 -4.58
C TYR A 49 10.81 -7.84 -3.67
N ALA A 50 11.90 -7.65 -2.93
CA ALA A 50 12.33 -8.59 -1.89
C ALA A 50 11.31 -8.61 -0.74
N ASN A 51 11.16 -9.76 -0.08
CA ASN A 51 10.27 -9.89 1.07
C ASN A 51 10.90 -9.29 2.34
N GLN A 52 11.15 -7.99 2.35
CA GLN A 52 11.79 -7.24 3.44
C GLN A 52 11.17 -5.85 3.60
N VAL A 53 11.46 -5.19 4.72
CA VAL A 53 11.12 -3.79 4.94
C VAL A 53 12.06 -2.88 4.14
N VAL A 54 11.55 -1.74 3.66
CA VAL A 54 12.37 -0.70 3.02
C VAL A 54 12.25 0.60 3.82
N PRO A 55 13.34 1.17 4.34
CA PRO A 55 13.28 2.47 5.03
C PRO A 55 12.81 3.59 4.09
N LEU A 56 11.81 4.36 4.52
CA LEU A 56 11.29 5.52 3.78
C LEU A 56 11.81 6.83 4.35
N LYS A 57 11.83 6.95 5.68
CA LYS A 57 12.29 8.14 6.41
C LYS A 57 13.05 7.73 7.65
N GLN A 58 14.18 8.38 7.89
CA GLN A 58 15.06 8.12 9.04
C GLN A 58 15.56 9.44 9.63
N ASN A 59 15.79 9.47 10.95
CA ASN A 59 16.48 10.54 11.65
C ASN A 59 17.66 9.94 12.42
N GLY A 60 18.87 10.12 11.87
CA GLY A 60 20.06 9.42 12.36
C GLY A 60 19.90 7.91 12.22
N GLN A 61 19.98 7.19 13.36
CA GLN A 61 19.78 5.74 13.41
C GLN A 61 18.31 5.33 13.60
N GLN A 62 17.41 6.28 13.86
CA GLN A 62 16.00 6.00 14.12
C GLN A 62 15.21 5.93 12.81
N MET A 63 14.51 4.82 12.59
CA MET A 63 13.54 4.69 11.51
C MET A 63 12.24 5.42 11.91
N ILE A 64 11.83 6.38 11.08
CA ILE A 64 10.58 7.13 11.26
C ILE A 64 9.45 6.45 10.49
N SER A 65 9.73 6.04 9.25
CA SER A 65 8.76 5.34 8.41
C SER A 65 9.43 4.30 7.54
N THR A 66 8.71 3.22 7.27
CA THR A 66 9.15 2.10 6.44
C THR A 66 8.03 1.65 5.52
N LEU A 67 8.39 1.14 4.36
CA LEU A 67 7.49 0.36 3.52
C LEU A 67 7.50 -1.08 4.06
N SER A 68 6.34 -1.50 4.56
CA SER A 68 6.17 -2.79 5.22
C SER A 68 6.55 -3.99 4.34
N GLN A 69 7.03 -5.04 4.99
CA GLN A 69 7.37 -6.31 4.36
C GLN A 69 6.16 -6.84 3.57
N PRO A 70 6.35 -7.29 2.31
CA PRO A 70 5.27 -7.84 1.48
C PRO A 70 4.40 -8.90 2.17
N ALA A 71 5.02 -9.83 2.91
CA ALA A 71 4.31 -10.87 3.63
C ALA A 71 3.35 -10.31 4.68
N MET A 72 3.81 -9.38 5.51
CA MET A 72 2.94 -8.75 6.52
C MET A 72 1.78 -7.99 5.85
N MET A 73 2.07 -7.28 4.77
CA MET A 73 1.05 -6.58 3.99
C MET A 73 -0.03 -7.53 3.44
N ALA A 74 0.40 -8.65 2.85
CA ALA A 74 -0.53 -9.67 2.35
C ALA A 74 -1.40 -10.25 3.48
N ILE A 75 -0.82 -10.55 4.64
CA ILE A 75 -1.55 -11.04 5.81
C ILE A 75 -2.65 -10.05 6.22
N MET A 76 -2.33 -8.76 6.31
CA MET A 76 -3.30 -7.73 6.69
C MET A 76 -4.42 -7.59 5.66
N LEU A 77 -4.08 -7.58 4.37
CA LEU A 77 -5.07 -7.44 3.29
C LEU A 77 -6.02 -8.65 3.21
N GLU A 78 -5.50 -9.86 3.40
CA GLU A 78 -6.35 -11.06 3.47
C GLU A 78 -7.27 -11.02 4.70
N ALA A 79 -6.79 -10.55 5.85
CA ALA A 79 -7.60 -10.42 7.07
C ALA A 79 -8.69 -9.33 6.96
N LEU A 80 -8.48 -8.34 6.10
CA LEU A 80 -9.42 -7.24 5.88
C LEU A 80 -10.66 -7.67 5.07
N GLU A 81 -10.56 -8.80 4.33
CA GLU A 81 -11.63 -9.38 3.52
C GLU A 81 -12.30 -8.38 2.57
N LEU A 82 -11.50 -7.50 1.97
CA LEU A 82 -11.97 -6.43 1.10
C LEU A 82 -12.77 -6.94 -0.09
N GLN A 83 -13.81 -6.19 -0.45
CA GLN A 83 -14.65 -6.44 -1.62
C GLN A 83 -14.71 -5.20 -2.51
N PRO A 84 -14.99 -5.39 -3.82
CA PRO A 84 -15.25 -4.29 -4.73
C PRO A 84 -16.33 -3.34 -4.21
N GLY A 85 -16.12 -2.04 -4.36
CA GLY A 85 -17.03 -0.98 -3.92
C GLY A 85 -16.90 -0.54 -2.46
N MET A 86 -16.08 -1.22 -1.65
CA MET A 86 -15.90 -0.84 -0.25
C MET A 86 -15.18 0.52 -0.09
N SER A 87 -15.57 1.23 0.97
CA SER A 87 -14.87 2.41 1.46
C SER A 87 -13.94 2.03 2.61
N VAL A 88 -12.66 2.39 2.52
CA VAL A 88 -11.62 1.99 3.48
C VAL A 88 -10.89 3.20 4.03
N LEU A 89 -10.64 3.20 5.34
CA LEU A 89 -9.69 4.09 5.98
C LEU A 89 -8.38 3.34 6.25
N GLU A 90 -7.27 3.89 5.79
CA GLU A 90 -5.93 3.50 6.18
C GLU A 90 -5.32 4.54 7.13
N ILE A 91 -4.69 4.07 8.20
CA ILE A 91 -3.91 4.89 9.14
C ILE A 91 -2.43 4.50 8.97
N GLY A 92 -1.60 5.47 8.61
CA GLY A 92 -0.20 5.30 8.27
C GLY A 92 0.02 5.20 6.76
N THR A 93 -0.09 6.31 6.03
CA THR A 93 0.07 6.32 4.57
C THR A 93 1.47 5.88 4.13
N GLY A 94 2.52 6.30 4.84
CA GLY A 94 3.90 6.02 4.46
C GLY A 94 4.19 6.44 3.02
N SER A 95 4.59 5.49 2.16
CA SER A 95 4.85 5.79 0.74
C SER A 95 3.60 5.79 -0.14
N GLY A 96 2.45 5.31 0.36
CA GLY A 96 1.20 5.15 -0.39
C GLY A 96 1.02 3.78 -1.07
N TYR A 97 1.96 2.84 -0.92
CA TYR A 97 1.89 1.53 -1.58
C TYR A 97 0.69 0.70 -1.12
N ASN A 98 0.41 0.66 0.18
CA ASN A 98 -0.72 -0.12 0.68
C ASN A 98 -2.05 0.55 0.29
N ALA A 99 -2.16 1.87 0.35
CA ALA A 99 -3.29 2.62 -0.22
C ALA A 99 -3.58 2.24 -1.68
N ALA A 100 -2.53 2.09 -2.52
CA ALA A 100 -2.68 1.64 -3.90
C ALA A 100 -3.17 0.18 -4.00
N LEU A 101 -2.69 -0.73 -3.14
CA LEU A 101 -3.18 -2.11 -3.07
C LEU A 101 -4.65 -2.15 -2.66
N LEU A 102 -5.03 -1.41 -1.60
CA LEU A 102 -6.42 -1.29 -1.16
C LEU A 102 -7.30 -0.79 -2.32
N ARG A 103 -6.86 0.28 -3.00
CA ARG A 103 -7.59 0.88 -4.13
C ARG A 103 -7.75 -0.09 -5.30
N GLN A 104 -6.72 -0.86 -5.60
CA GLN A 104 -6.75 -1.89 -6.63
C GLN A 104 -7.76 -3.00 -6.30
N ILE A 105 -7.85 -3.41 -5.02
CA ILE A 105 -8.77 -4.47 -4.58
C ILE A 105 -10.23 -4.00 -4.58
N VAL A 106 -10.51 -2.81 -4.02
CA VAL A 106 -11.89 -2.29 -3.96
C VAL A 106 -12.40 -1.79 -5.31
N GLY A 107 -11.51 -1.61 -6.29
CA GLY A 107 -11.88 -1.27 -7.65
C GLY A 107 -12.48 0.12 -7.81
N PRO A 108 -12.89 0.50 -9.04
CA PRO A 108 -13.21 1.88 -9.43
C PRO A 108 -14.40 2.51 -8.72
N THR A 109 -15.26 1.71 -8.10
CA THR A 109 -16.41 2.17 -7.32
C THR A 109 -16.13 2.26 -5.83
N GLY A 110 -15.00 1.72 -5.36
CA GLY A 110 -14.56 1.83 -3.98
C GLY A 110 -13.80 3.13 -3.72
N ARG A 111 -13.59 3.43 -2.44
CA ARG A 111 -12.95 4.68 -2.00
C ARG A 111 -11.91 4.39 -0.94
N ILE A 112 -10.73 4.99 -1.09
CA ILE A 112 -9.66 4.91 -0.09
C ILE A 112 -9.40 6.31 0.46
N VAL A 113 -9.38 6.40 1.79
CA VAL A 113 -8.81 7.53 2.53
C VAL A 113 -7.62 7.00 3.30
N SER A 114 -6.45 7.60 3.14
CA SER A 114 -5.25 7.28 3.89
C SER A 114 -4.77 8.50 4.66
N VAL A 115 -4.45 8.32 5.94
CA VAL A 115 -4.00 9.42 6.81
C VAL A 115 -2.62 9.15 7.37
N ASP A 116 -1.78 10.18 7.41
CA ASP A 116 -0.46 10.14 8.05
C ASP A 116 -0.23 11.42 8.85
N VAL A 117 0.55 11.33 9.92
CA VAL A 117 0.90 12.47 10.76
C VAL A 117 2.01 13.32 10.14
N GLU A 118 2.85 12.71 9.30
CA GLU A 118 4.00 13.36 8.67
C GLU A 118 3.62 13.99 7.32
N ALA A 119 3.58 15.32 7.26
CA ALA A 119 3.13 16.06 6.08
C ALA A 119 4.00 15.84 4.82
N ASP A 120 5.30 15.58 4.99
CA ASP A 120 6.20 15.27 3.88
C ASP A 120 5.95 13.87 3.31
N LEU A 121 5.59 12.88 4.14
CA LEU A 121 5.16 11.56 3.67
C LEU A 121 3.84 11.64 2.90
N VAL A 122 2.88 12.43 3.37
CA VAL A 122 1.62 12.67 2.64
C VAL A 122 1.89 13.22 1.25
N ALA A 123 2.70 14.28 1.14
CA ALA A 123 3.03 14.88 -0.15
C ALA A 123 3.76 13.88 -1.08
N GLN A 124 4.67 13.07 -0.55
CA GLN A 124 5.37 12.06 -1.33
C GLN A 124 4.43 10.93 -1.78
N ALA A 125 3.51 10.50 -0.92
CA ALA A 125 2.53 9.47 -1.22
C ALA A 125 1.57 9.91 -2.32
N GLU A 126 1.08 11.15 -2.30
CA GLU A 126 0.25 11.72 -3.37
C GLU A 126 0.96 11.64 -4.73
N GLN A 127 2.24 12.00 -4.78
CA GLN A 127 3.04 11.93 -6.01
C GLN A 127 3.23 10.48 -6.48
N ASN A 128 3.56 9.55 -5.57
CA ASN A 128 3.75 8.14 -5.89
C ASN A 128 2.45 7.52 -6.41
N LEU A 129 1.33 7.79 -5.74
CA LEU A 129 0.00 7.32 -6.11
C LEU A 129 -0.41 7.84 -7.49
N ALA A 130 -0.24 9.14 -7.74
CA ALA A 130 -0.52 9.73 -9.05
C ALA A 130 0.37 9.10 -10.15
N GLY A 131 1.67 8.94 -9.91
CA GLY A 131 2.61 8.32 -10.83
C GLY A 131 2.32 6.83 -11.12
N ALA A 132 1.69 6.13 -10.17
CA ALA A 132 1.26 4.75 -10.29
C ALA A 132 -0.16 4.58 -10.86
N GLY A 133 -0.88 5.67 -11.14
CA GLY A 133 -2.25 5.65 -11.69
C GLY A 133 -3.38 5.57 -10.66
N TYR A 134 -3.08 5.84 -9.39
CA TYR A 134 -4.01 5.82 -8.24
C TYR A 134 -4.23 7.22 -7.66
N GLY A 135 -4.20 8.26 -8.49
CA GLY A 135 -4.35 9.66 -8.06
C GLY A 135 -5.74 10.02 -7.52
N ASP A 136 -6.70 9.09 -7.55
CA ASP A 136 -8.02 9.21 -6.94
C ASP A 136 -8.08 8.74 -5.49
N VAL A 137 -6.98 8.14 -4.98
CA VAL A 137 -6.81 7.85 -3.55
C VAL A 137 -6.66 9.17 -2.81
N GLN A 138 -7.48 9.37 -1.78
CA GLN A 138 -7.35 10.54 -0.93
C GLN A 138 -6.32 10.32 0.16
N VAL A 139 -5.32 11.19 0.21
CA VAL A 139 -4.35 11.25 1.30
C VAL A 139 -4.60 12.51 2.12
N ALA A 140 -4.43 12.46 3.44
CA ALA A 140 -4.56 13.63 4.30
C ALA A 140 -3.57 13.61 5.46
N VAL A 141 -3.09 14.80 5.82
CA VAL A 141 -2.33 14.98 7.06
C VAL A 141 -3.28 14.96 8.25
N GLY A 142 -3.02 14.11 9.23
CA GLY A 142 -3.82 14.04 10.45
C GLY A 142 -3.38 12.96 11.43
N ASP A 143 -3.79 13.11 12.68
CA ASP A 143 -3.61 12.08 13.69
C ASP A 143 -4.62 10.94 13.46
N GLY A 144 -4.12 9.82 12.92
CA GLY A 144 -4.94 8.64 12.66
C GLY A 144 -5.51 7.98 13.92
N GLY A 145 -4.99 8.28 15.11
CA GLY A 145 -5.57 7.85 16.39
C GLY A 145 -6.97 8.43 16.64
N LEU A 146 -7.31 9.54 15.98
CA LEU A 146 -8.64 10.15 16.00
C LEU A 146 -9.53 9.66 14.83
N GLY A 147 -8.99 8.80 13.96
CA GLY A 147 -9.61 8.41 12.69
C GLY A 147 -9.76 9.59 11.73
N PHE A 148 -10.67 9.45 10.76
CA PHE A 148 -10.98 10.53 9.80
C PHE A 148 -12.48 10.64 9.54
N SER A 149 -13.19 11.26 10.49
CA SER A 149 -14.66 11.30 10.53
C SER A 149 -15.30 12.06 9.37
N ARG A 150 -14.60 13.01 8.75
CA ARG A 150 -15.11 13.83 7.63
C ARG A 150 -15.54 13.00 6.42
N GLN A 151 -15.05 11.77 6.30
CA GLN A 151 -15.37 10.86 5.21
C GLN A 151 -15.94 9.52 5.66
N ALA A 152 -16.28 9.40 6.94
CA ALA A 152 -17.04 8.27 7.44
C ALA A 152 -18.45 8.19 6.78
N PRO A 153 -19.10 7.02 6.76
CA PRO A 153 -18.64 5.74 7.30
C PRO A 153 -17.62 5.01 6.40
N TYR A 154 -16.91 4.05 6.99
CA TYR A 154 -16.01 3.12 6.29
C TYR A 154 -16.46 1.69 6.53
N ASP A 155 -16.34 0.85 5.51
CA ASP A 155 -16.60 -0.59 5.61
C ASP A 155 -15.47 -1.31 6.35
N ARG A 156 -14.24 -0.81 6.18
CA ARG A 156 -13.02 -1.36 6.78
C ARG A 156 -12.08 -0.26 7.23
N ILE A 157 -11.31 -0.55 8.28
CA ILE A 157 -10.24 0.30 8.77
C ILE A 157 -9.00 -0.58 8.94
N ILE A 158 -7.86 -0.09 8.50
CA ILE A 158 -6.54 -0.73 8.68
C ILE A 158 -5.55 0.30 9.22
N ALA A 159 -4.72 -0.12 10.16
CA ALA A 159 -3.58 0.67 10.65
C ALA A 159 -2.30 -0.11 10.36
N THR A 160 -1.30 0.57 9.80
CA THR A 160 -0.08 -0.04 9.25
C THR A 160 1.20 0.57 9.78
#